data_AF-A0A382LB27-F1
#
_entry.id   AF-A0A382LB27-F1
#
_cell.length_a   1.000
_cell.length_b   1.000
_cell.length_c   1.000
_cell.angle_alpha   90.00
_cell.angle_beta   90.00
_cell.angle_gamma   90.00
#
_symmetry.space_group_name_H-M   'P 1'
#
loop_
_entity.id
_entity.type
_entity.pdbx_description
1 polymer ?
#
loop_
_entity_poly.entity_id
_entity_poly.type
_entity_poly.pdbx_seq_one_letter_code
_entity_poly.pdbx_strand_id
1 'polypeptide(L)' 'MTVDKAELKVLLIRRGEEPFLHHWALPGGFVREDEDLDTAAIRELEEETGIT' A
#
# COMPACT_ATOMS: atom_id res chain seq x y z
N MET A 1 2.99 -0.21 -9.27
CA MET A 1 4.33 -0.63 -9.76
C MET A 1 4.79 0.37 -10.82
N THR A 2 6.10 0.56 -10.99
CA THR A 2 6.65 1.48 -11.99
C THR A 2 7.93 0.91 -12.60
N VAL A 3 8.42 1.55 -13.66
CA VAL A 3 9.74 1.25 -14.25
C VAL A 3 10.64 2.44 -13.98
N ASP A 4 11.79 2.19 -13.36
CA ASP A 4 12.84 3.19 -13.19
C ASP A 4 14.18 2.58 -13.62
N LYS A 5 14.96 3.31 -14.41
CA LYS A 5 16.24 2.85 -14.98
C LYS A 5 16.15 1.50 -15.71
N ALA A 6 15.07 1.27 -16.47
CA ALA A 6 14.77 0.02 -17.16
C ALA A 6 14.61 -1.21 -16.24
N GLU A 7 14.39 -0.99 -14.94
CA GLU A 7 14.09 -2.04 -13.97
C GLU A 7 12.66 -1.88 -13.42
N LEU A 8 11.98 -3.01 -13.24
CA LEU A 8 10.67 -3.04 -12.59
C LEU A 8 10.83 -2.78 -11.09
N LYS A 9 10.04 -1.85 -10.57
CA LYS A 9 9.99 -1.51 -9.14
C LYS A 9 8.58 -1.69 -8.58
N VAL A 10 8.52 -2.24 -7.38
CA VAL A 10 7.31 -2.38 -6.57
C VAL A 10 7.41 -1.51 -5.33
N LEU A 11 6.29 -0.89 -4.96
CA LEU A 11 6.19 -0.10 -3.74
C LEU A 11 5.96 -1.04 -2.56
N LEU A 12 6.71 -0.83 -1.48
CA LEU A 12 6.60 -1.59 -0.25
C LEU A 12 6.59 -0.62 0.94
N ILE A 13 5.86 -1.00 1.99
CA ILE A 13 5.83 -0.31 3.28
C ILE A 13 6.52 -1.15 4.35
N ARG A 14 7.01 -0.51 5.42
CA ARG A 14 7.45 -1.23 6.62
C ARG A 14 6.30 -1.30 7.60
N ARG A 15 5.96 -2.52 8.05
CA ARG A 15 4.90 -2.73 9.04
C ARG A 15 5.23 -2.04 10.37
N GLY A 16 4.25 -1.31 10.90
CA GLY A 16 4.29 -0.63 12.19
C GLY A 16 3.69 -1.42 13.35
N GLU A 17 3.09 -2.59 13.09
CA GLU A 17 2.34 -3.38 14.07
C GLU A 17 2.60 -4.89 13.94
N GLU A 18 2.38 -5.63 15.03
CA GLU A 18 2.43 -7.09 15.06
C GLU A 18 1.15 -7.74 14.47
N PRO A 19 1.24 -8.95 13.90
CA PRO A 19 2.45 -9.73 13.67
C PRO A 19 3.33 -9.13 12.56
N PHE A 20 4.62 -9.53 12.56
CA PHE A 20 5.62 -9.15 11.55
C PHE A 20 6.02 -7.66 11.60
N LEU A 21 6.10 -7.11 12.81
CA LEU A 21 6.62 -5.77 13.01
C LEU A 21 7.96 -5.58 12.30
N HIS A 22 8.15 -4.41 11.66
CA HIS A 22 9.33 -4.03 10.88
C HIS A 22 9.63 -4.81 9.59
N HIS A 23 8.79 -5.78 9.22
CA HIS A 23 8.92 -6.48 7.94
C HIS A 23 8.36 -5.63 6.79
N TRP A 24 8.84 -5.90 5.58
CA TRP A 24 8.30 -5.30 4.36
C TRP A 24 6.99 -5.97 3.95
N ALA A 25 6.03 -5.17 3.51
CA ALA A 25 4.74 -5.61 2.99
C ALA A 25 4.31 -4.76 1.79
N LEU A 26 3.33 -5.27 1.03
CA LEU A 26 2.61 -4.44 0.07
C LEU A 26 1.77 -3.40 0.84
N PRO A 27 1.59 -2.18 0.29
CA PRO A 27 0.62 -1.24 0.82
C PRO A 27 -0.78 -1.83 0.80
N GLY A 28 -1.59 -1.52 1.79
CA GLY A 28 -3.00 -1.90 1.81
C GLY A 28 -3.58 -2.12 3.20
N GLY A 29 -4.91 -2.12 3.24
CA GLY A 29 -5.69 -2.28 4.45
C GLY A 29 -7.04 -2.92 4.18
N PHE A 30 -8.03 -2.58 5.00
CA PHE A 30 -9.36 -3.16 4.94
C PHE A 30 -10.32 -2.27 4.16
N VAL A 31 -11.22 -2.89 3.40
CA VAL A 31 -12.38 -2.20 2.80
C VAL A 31 -13.35 -1.82 3.92
N ARG A 32 -13.74 -0.55 3.98
CA ARG A 32 -14.75 -0.04 4.93
C ARG A 32 -16.17 -0.35 4.45
N GLU A 33 -17.16 -0.26 5.34
CA GLU A 33 -18.55 -0.60 5.01
C GLU A 33 -19.20 0.34 3.97
N ASP A 34 -18.68 1.57 3.86
CA ASP A 34 -19.21 2.66 3.06
C ASP A 34 -18.44 2.91 1.75
N GLU A 35 -17.50 2.04 1.39
CA GLU A 35 -16.68 2.17 0.17
C GLU A 35 -16.63 0.88 -0.65
N ASP A 36 -16.38 1.00 -1.96
CA ASP A 36 -16.08 -0.14 -2.81
C ASP A 36 -14.58 -0.49 -2.80
N LEU A 37 -14.23 -1.61 -3.42
CA LEU A 37 -12.85 -2.13 -3.43
C LEU A 37 -11.86 -1.15 -4.07
N ASP A 38 -12.26 -0.49 -5.16
CA ASP A 38 -11.38 0.43 -5.89
C ASP A 38 -11.13 1.70 -5.09
N THR A 39 -12.19 2.22 -4.45
CA THR A 39 -12.10 3.37 -3.54
C THR A 39 -11.20 3.05 -2.34
N ALA A 40 -11.36 1.88 -1.73
CA ALA A 40 -10.50 1.42 -0.64
C ALA A 40 -9.03 1.32 -1.09
N ALA A 41 -8.77 0.75 -2.28
CA ALA A 41 -7.41 0.60 -2.78
C ALA A 41 -6.71 1.96 -3.01
N ILE A 42 -7.43 2.95 -3.55
CA ILE A 42 -6.90 4.31 -3.75
C ILE A 42 -6.64 4.98 -2.39
N ARG A 43 -7.62 4.93 -1.48
CA ARG A 43 -7.50 5.52 -0.14
C ARG A 43 -6.33 4.95 0.66
N GLU A 44 -6.19 3.63 0.71
CA GLU A 44 -5.08 2.97 1.44
C GLU A 44 -3.71 3.34 0.83
N LEU A 45 -3.63 3.42 -0.51
CA LEU A 45 -2.40 3.84 -1.18
C LEU A 45 -2.03 5.29 -0.81
N GLU A 46 -2.99 6.20 -0.81
CA GLU A 46 -2.80 7.59 -0.42
C GLU A 46 -2.41 7.72 1.07
N GLU A 47 -3.11 7.03 1.98
CA GLU A 47 -2.89 7.10 3.43
C GLU A 47 -1.47 6.63 3.81
N GLU A 48 -0.97 5.55 3.21
CA GLU A 48 0.32 4.96 3.57
C GLU A 48 1.52 5.55 2.82
N THR A 49 1.28 6.12 1.63
CA THR A 49 2.38 6.49 0.70
C THR A 49 2.31 7.93 0.22
N GLY A 50 1.17 8.61 0.38
CA GLY A 50 0.93 9.98 -0.09
C GLY A 50 0.83 10.12 -1.61
N ILE A 51 0.68 9.00 -2.34
CA ILE A 51 0.61 8.96 -3.80
C ILE A 51 -0.85 8.82 -4.24
N THR A 52 -1.26 9.63 -5.20
CA THR A 52 -2.60 9.70 -5.82
C THR A 52 -2.59 9.12 -7.24
#